data_AF-A0AAN8WMA4-F1
#
_entry.id   AF-A0AAN8WMA4-F1
#
_cell.length_a   1.000
_cell.length_b   1.000
_cell.length_c   1.000
_cell.angle_alpha   90.00
_cell.angle_beta   90.00
_cell.angle_gamma   90.00
#
_symmetry.space_group_name_H-M   'P 1'
#
loop_
_entity.id
_entity.type
_entity.pdbx_description
1 polymer ?
#
loop_
_entity_poly.entity_id
_entity_poly.type
_entity_poly.pdbx_seq_one_letter_code
_entity_poly.pdbx_strand_id
1 'polypeptide(L)'
;MTTKDGNLLTVSKEEKDNSTSEEPFDDNVTESMSDLSMSPATNDPVNPSNMRNDEADSIFSDLKDALTKGKTKPLLPRETTELATVPPEAVMPVASDSTRYNMHHEKRGYCIIIAYSEFYSGGPGRRDCAPHDVKICKDAFTYLNYNVREFWNLNVANFYKLLDNVREADHSHCDSLVIVFMSHGGVLKNNLEFLWVYDAQVYTNDLWNSFTPKECPSLAGKPKLFFIQACRGDDIDKGVRLRNLRGLSVQTDSTSCEPAIEADYSIPLYADMLMMWASFQGMFAFKSKNYGINGSVFLHFLSKVLKEDARNDDLMSMLTSVTREVAIYYESYVPGDENLHKNKQIPQLMSTLMRKVHFFNKNP
;
A
#
# COMPACT_ATOMS: atom_id res chain seq x y z
N MET A 1 71.68 13.10 -55.78
CA MET A 1 71.82 13.50 -54.37
C MET A 1 71.25 12.36 -53.54
N THR A 2 72.04 11.46 -52.93
CA THR A 2 72.82 11.62 -51.65
C THR A 2 71.90 11.76 -50.44
N THR A 3 71.84 10.87 -49.44
CA THR A 3 72.52 9.58 -49.07
C THR A 3 71.49 8.69 -48.32
N LYS A 4 71.57 7.35 -48.15
CA LYS A 4 72.58 6.47 -47.47
C LYS A 4 72.80 6.84 -45.98
N ASP A 5 72.81 5.92 -44.99
CA ASP A 5 72.94 4.43 -44.94
C ASP A 5 72.18 3.74 -43.77
N GLY A 6 72.05 2.39 -43.83
CA GLY A 6 71.88 1.40 -42.71
C GLY A 6 70.55 1.32 -41.93
N ASN A 7 70.27 0.33 -41.05
CA ASN A 7 70.73 -1.08 -40.80
C ASN A 7 69.58 -1.82 -40.05
N LEU A 8 69.30 -3.14 -40.12
CA LEU A 8 70.04 -4.39 -39.84
C LEU A 8 70.43 -4.55 -38.34
N LEU A 9 69.90 -5.49 -37.51
CA LEU A 9 69.69 -6.97 -37.55
C LEU A 9 68.55 -7.35 -36.52
N THR A 10 67.96 -8.54 -36.25
CA THR A 10 67.87 -9.94 -36.81
C THR A 10 66.76 -10.77 -36.08
N VAL A 11 66.28 -11.88 -36.69
CA VAL A 11 65.98 -13.28 -36.19
C VAL A 11 65.59 -13.50 -34.69
N SER A 12 64.63 -14.35 -34.25
CA SER A 12 63.93 -15.57 -34.78
C SER A 12 62.45 -15.63 -34.28
N LYS A 13 61.46 -16.20 -34.99
CA LYS A 13 61.11 -17.63 -35.15
C LYS A 13 60.91 -18.43 -33.84
N GLU A 14 59.66 -18.77 -33.51
CA GLU A 14 59.16 -20.16 -33.40
C GLU A 14 57.61 -20.21 -33.36
N GLU A 15 57.02 -21.27 -33.91
CA GLU A 15 55.58 -21.57 -33.90
C GLU A 15 55.32 -22.77 -32.98
N LYS A 16 54.17 -22.82 -32.30
CA LYS A 16 53.62 -24.06 -31.73
C LYS A 16 52.10 -24.08 -31.78
N ASP A 17 51.57 -25.15 -32.36
CA ASP A 17 50.18 -25.57 -32.20
C ASP A 17 49.90 -25.97 -30.74
N ASN A 18 48.63 -25.88 -30.29
CA ASN A 18 47.81 -27.09 -30.29
C ASN A 18 46.29 -26.85 -30.17
N SER A 19 45.57 -27.80 -30.74
CA SER A 19 44.14 -28.07 -30.84
C SER A 19 43.22 -27.92 -29.60
N THR A 20 41.93 -27.65 -29.88
CA THR A 20 40.69 -28.19 -29.22
C THR A 20 40.39 -27.82 -27.74
N SER A 21 39.16 -27.89 -27.23
CA SER A 21 37.86 -28.41 -27.74
C SER A 21 36.66 -27.53 -27.34
N GLU A 22 35.50 -27.73 -27.98
CA GLU A 22 34.21 -27.10 -27.64
C GLU A 22 33.36 -27.92 -26.64
N GLU A 23 32.32 -27.27 -26.07
CA GLU A 23 31.14 -27.84 -25.37
C GLU A 23 31.38 -28.59 -24.02
N PRO A 24 30.34 -28.73 -23.14
CA PRO A 24 28.93 -28.36 -23.33
C PRO A 24 28.34 -27.37 -22.32
N PHE A 25 27.09 -26.96 -22.60
CA PHE A 25 26.12 -26.44 -21.63
C PHE A 25 25.90 -27.38 -20.43
N ASP A 26 25.52 -26.81 -19.28
CA ASP A 26 24.70 -27.48 -18.27
C ASP A 26 23.72 -26.47 -17.64
N ASP A 27 22.59 -26.95 -17.10
CA ASP A 27 21.37 -26.17 -16.87
C ASP A 27 20.91 -26.20 -15.40
N ASN A 28 20.26 -25.11 -14.95
CA ASN A 28 19.70 -24.90 -13.59
C ASN A 28 20.69 -24.68 -12.41
N VAL A 29 20.79 -23.42 -11.94
CA VAL A 29 20.40 -23.05 -10.57
C VAL A 29 19.80 -21.63 -10.62
N THR A 30 18.57 -21.44 -10.13
CA THR A 30 18.00 -20.10 -9.88
C THR A 30 18.01 -19.79 -8.39
N GLU A 31 19.11 -19.25 -7.88
CA GLU A 31 19.19 -18.74 -6.51
C GLU A 31 18.64 -17.31 -6.41
N SER A 32 17.66 -17.11 -5.53
CA SER A 32 17.11 -15.79 -5.21
C SER A 32 18.02 -15.05 -4.22
N MET A 33 18.90 -14.19 -4.72
CA MET A 33 19.78 -13.38 -3.87
C MET A 33 19.02 -12.24 -3.18
N SER A 34 18.82 -12.34 -1.86
CA SER A 34 18.26 -11.28 -1.03
C SER A 34 19.03 -11.07 0.28
N ASP A 35 20.36 -10.95 0.22
CA ASP A 35 21.19 -10.76 1.42
C ASP A 35 22.48 -9.93 1.21
N LEU A 36 22.36 -8.62 1.38
CA LEU A 36 23.45 -7.66 1.68
C LEU A 36 22.84 -6.48 2.47
N SER A 37 23.34 -6.06 3.63
CA SER A 37 24.49 -6.53 4.41
C SER A 37 24.28 -6.24 5.92
N MET A 38 24.90 -7.04 6.79
CA MET A 38 25.09 -6.73 8.21
C MET A 38 26.58 -6.69 8.57
N SER A 39 26.90 -5.85 9.56
CA SER A 39 28.15 -5.87 10.32
C SER A 39 27.81 -5.74 11.81
N PRO A 40 28.61 -6.33 12.72
CA PRO A 40 28.10 -6.77 14.03
C PRO A 40 27.99 -5.65 15.07
N ALA A 41 26.90 -5.69 15.84
CA ALA A 41 26.78 -5.03 17.14
C ALA A 41 26.50 -6.12 18.19
N THR A 42 27.48 -6.39 19.06
CA THR A 42 27.33 -7.31 20.17
C THR A 42 26.55 -6.64 21.31
N ASN A 43 25.37 -7.16 21.63
CA ASN A 43 24.71 -7.10 22.95
C ASN A 43 23.54 -8.09 22.94
N ASP A 44 23.21 -8.66 24.10
CA ASP A 44 22.23 -9.74 24.21
C ASP A 44 20.80 -9.31 23.82
N PRO A 45 20.01 -10.20 23.17
CA PRO A 45 18.68 -9.87 22.71
C PRO A 45 17.67 -9.79 23.87
N VAL A 46 17.32 -8.57 24.28
CA VAL A 46 16.10 -8.33 25.04
C VAL A 46 14.91 -8.67 24.15
N ASN A 47 14.31 -9.85 24.38
CA ASN A 47 13.23 -10.43 23.61
C ASN A 47 11.98 -9.51 23.56
N PRO A 48 11.66 -8.87 22.41
CA PRO A 48 10.53 -7.97 22.29
C PRO A 48 9.28 -8.75 21.86
N SER A 49 8.62 -9.37 22.84
CA SER A 49 7.21 -9.80 22.79
C SER A 49 6.65 -10.22 21.42
N ASN A 50 6.82 -11.50 21.07
CA ASN A 50 5.78 -12.18 20.29
C ASN A 50 4.45 -11.99 21.04
N MET A 51 3.49 -11.28 20.44
CA MET A 51 2.12 -11.27 20.98
C MET A 51 1.64 -12.71 21.06
N ARG A 52 1.26 -13.15 22.27
CA ARG A 52 0.62 -14.46 22.42
C ARG A 52 -0.76 -14.36 21.78
N ASN A 53 -1.30 -15.47 21.28
CA ASN A 53 -2.65 -15.49 20.69
C ASN A 53 -3.69 -14.92 21.69
N ASP A 54 -3.45 -15.11 22.99
CA ASP A 54 -4.21 -14.55 24.11
C ASP A 54 -4.31 -13.01 24.07
N GLU A 55 -3.23 -12.30 23.71
CA GLU A 55 -3.20 -10.83 23.61
C GLU A 55 -3.89 -10.36 22.33
N ALA A 56 -3.71 -11.07 21.23
CA ALA A 56 -4.46 -10.81 20.00
C ALA A 56 -5.97 -11.00 20.22
N ASP A 57 -6.38 -12.04 20.95
CA ASP A 57 -7.78 -12.28 21.32
C ASP A 57 -8.33 -11.27 22.33
N SER A 58 -7.49 -10.75 23.25
CA SER A 58 -7.87 -9.59 24.07
C SER A 58 -8.11 -8.34 23.20
N ILE A 59 -7.23 -8.05 22.24
CA ILE A 59 -7.40 -6.92 21.31
C ILE A 59 -8.62 -7.16 20.42
N PHE A 60 -8.91 -8.39 19.99
CA PHE A 60 -10.15 -8.71 19.27
C PHE A 60 -11.40 -8.59 20.15
N SER A 61 -11.32 -8.84 21.47
CA SER A 61 -12.41 -8.53 22.41
C SER A 61 -12.60 -7.03 22.51
N ASP A 62 -11.55 -6.25 22.82
CA ASP A 62 -11.62 -4.78 22.87
C ASP A 62 -12.11 -4.16 21.56
N LEU A 63 -11.77 -4.77 20.42
CA LEU A 63 -12.28 -4.40 19.12
C LEU A 63 -13.77 -4.71 19.02
N LYS A 64 -14.22 -5.93 19.35
CA LYS A 64 -15.65 -6.28 19.38
C LYS A 64 -16.46 -5.43 20.37
N ASP A 65 -15.94 -5.16 21.55
CA ASP A 65 -16.60 -4.38 22.60
C ASP A 65 -16.59 -2.86 22.30
N ALA A 66 -15.73 -2.40 21.40
CA ALA A 66 -15.81 -1.07 20.79
C ALA A 66 -16.75 -1.02 19.56
N LEU A 67 -16.82 -2.10 18.77
CA LEU A 67 -17.56 -2.20 17.51
C LEU A 67 -19.01 -2.70 17.66
N THR A 68 -19.39 -3.25 18.81
CA THR A 68 -20.72 -3.89 19.02
C THR A 68 -21.59 -3.25 20.10
N LYS A 69 -21.14 -2.11 20.68
CA LYS A 69 -21.96 -1.19 21.49
C LYS A 69 -23.03 -0.50 20.62
N GLY A 70 -24.05 -1.28 20.27
CA GLY A 70 -25.13 -0.93 19.33
C GLY A 70 -25.97 -2.13 18.85
N LYS A 71 -25.53 -3.38 19.10
CA LYS A 71 -26.21 -4.60 18.61
C LYS A 71 -27.69 -4.67 18.99
N THR A 72 -28.56 -4.63 17.98
CA THR A 72 -29.92 -5.19 18.04
C THR A 72 -30.07 -6.28 16.98
N LYS A 73 -30.44 -7.49 17.42
CA LYS A 73 -30.51 -8.77 16.68
C LYS A 73 -29.18 -9.30 16.07
N PRO A 74 -28.94 -10.63 16.13
CA PRO A 74 -27.98 -11.30 15.24
C PRO A 74 -28.57 -11.47 13.83
N LEU A 75 -27.70 -11.50 12.83
CA LEU A 75 -28.03 -12.07 11.51
C LEU A 75 -28.11 -13.60 11.62
N LEU A 76 -29.03 -14.21 10.87
CA LEU A 76 -29.29 -15.65 10.93
C LEU A 76 -28.26 -16.47 10.10
N PRO A 77 -28.10 -17.77 10.39
CA PRO A 77 -27.26 -18.67 9.59
C PRO A 77 -27.69 -18.73 8.12
N ARG A 78 -26.71 -19.04 7.26
CA ARG A 78 -26.85 -19.03 5.79
C ARG A 78 -27.59 -20.26 5.27
N GLU A 79 -28.93 -20.22 5.29
CA GLU A 79 -29.75 -21.22 4.58
C GLU A 79 -29.65 -21.03 3.06
N THR A 80 -29.48 -22.13 2.33
CA THR A 80 -29.36 -22.14 0.85
C THR A 80 -30.69 -22.50 0.20
N THR A 81 -31.50 -21.50 -0.11
CA THR A 81 -32.67 -21.61 -0.99
C THR A 81 -32.56 -20.62 -2.14
N GLU A 82 -32.67 -21.10 -3.38
CA GLU A 82 -32.70 -20.23 -4.56
C GLU A 82 -34.01 -19.44 -4.59
N LEU A 83 -33.90 -18.12 -4.42
CA LEU A 83 -35.01 -17.18 -4.60
C LEU A 83 -34.48 -15.92 -5.28
N ALA A 84 -35.31 -15.25 -6.09
CA ALA A 84 -34.91 -14.09 -6.87
C ALA A 84 -34.27 -13.01 -5.99
N THR A 85 -33.01 -12.67 -6.25
CA THR A 85 -32.20 -11.84 -5.36
C THR A 85 -32.65 -10.39 -5.38
N VAL A 86 -33.51 -10.02 -4.43
CA VAL A 86 -33.71 -8.62 -4.03
C VAL A 86 -32.33 -8.04 -3.66
N PRO A 87 -31.93 -6.87 -4.18
CA PRO A 87 -30.67 -6.24 -3.83
C PRO A 87 -30.59 -5.97 -2.31
N PRO A 88 -29.39 -6.03 -1.70
CA PRO A 88 -29.24 -5.68 -0.28
C PRO A 88 -29.56 -4.20 -0.05
N GLU A 89 -30.52 -3.92 0.82
CA GLU A 89 -30.92 -2.56 1.20
C GLU A 89 -29.94 -1.95 2.22
N ALA A 90 -29.65 -0.65 2.07
CA ALA A 90 -28.87 0.14 3.00
C ALA A 90 -29.31 1.61 2.98
N VAL A 91 -29.18 2.31 4.11
CA VAL A 91 -29.61 3.71 4.24
C VAL A 91 -28.59 4.65 3.58
N MET A 92 -29.05 5.52 2.67
CA MET A 92 -28.18 6.49 1.99
C MET A 92 -27.64 7.56 2.96
N PRO A 93 -26.32 7.79 3.07
CA PRO A 93 -25.76 8.81 3.97
C PRO A 93 -25.91 10.27 3.51
N VAL A 94 -26.25 10.47 2.22
CA VAL A 94 -26.43 11.77 1.53
C VAL A 94 -27.38 11.60 0.33
N ALA A 95 -27.95 12.70 -0.16
CA ALA A 95 -28.69 12.76 -1.43
C ALA A 95 -27.83 12.33 -2.64
N SER A 96 -28.50 11.89 -3.71
CA SER A 96 -27.88 11.33 -4.91
C SER A 96 -26.91 12.30 -5.60
N ASP A 97 -27.33 13.55 -5.78
CA ASP A 97 -26.59 14.65 -6.42
C ASP A 97 -25.44 15.23 -5.58
N SER A 98 -25.35 14.89 -4.29
CA SER A 98 -24.35 15.47 -3.38
C SER A 98 -22.92 15.24 -3.90
N THR A 99 -22.17 16.33 -4.07
CA THR A 99 -20.76 16.29 -4.51
C THR A 99 -19.78 15.86 -3.40
N ARG A 100 -20.26 15.67 -2.16
CA ARG A 100 -19.44 15.37 -0.97
C ARG A 100 -20.04 14.22 -0.14
N TYR A 101 -19.20 13.40 0.46
CA TYR A 101 -19.65 12.43 1.47
C TYR A 101 -20.04 13.12 2.78
N ASN A 102 -20.96 12.51 3.54
CA ASN A 102 -21.26 12.93 4.90
C ASN A 102 -20.11 12.52 5.85
N MET A 103 -19.25 13.48 6.17
CA MET A 103 -18.12 13.33 7.09
C MET A 103 -18.43 13.92 8.49
N HIS A 104 -19.70 13.94 8.87
CA HIS A 104 -20.25 14.57 10.09
C HIS A 104 -21.10 13.62 10.96
N HIS A 105 -20.91 12.30 10.88
CA HIS A 105 -21.47 11.36 11.86
C HIS A 105 -20.84 11.56 13.25
N GLU A 106 -21.24 10.79 14.27
CA GLU A 106 -20.62 10.83 15.61
C GLU A 106 -19.10 10.56 15.54
N LYS A 107 -18.71 9.44 14.92
CA LYS A 107 -17.32 8.96 14.85
C LYS A 107 -16.75 9.22 13.47
N ARG A 108 -15.44 9.48 13.35
CA ARG A 108 -14.80 9.43 12.02
C ARG A 108 -14.89 8.01 11.45
N GLY A 109 -14.67 7.04 12.33
CA GLY A 109 -14.56 5.62 12.01
C GLY A 109 -13.23 5.07 12.47
N TYR A 110 -12.89 3.90 11.96
CA TYR A 110 -11.72 3.13 12.39
C TYR A 110 -10.58 3.25 11.38
N CYS A 111 -9.35 3.33 11.88
CA CYS A 111 -8.15 3.14 11.08
C CYS A 111 -7.44 1.88 11.57
N ILE A 112 -7.51 0.82 10.77
CA ILE A 112 -6.93 -0.49 11.08
C ILE A 112 -5.55 -0.55 10.43
N ILE A 113 -4.50 -0.48 11.24
CA ILE A 113 -3.11 -0.60 10.79
C ILE A 113 -2.67 -2.05 10.96
N ILE A 114 -2.42 -2.75 9.85
CA ILE A 114 -1.98 -4.15 9.80
C ILE A 114 -0.51 -4.15 9.38
N ALA A 115 0.38 -4.45 10.31
CA ALA A 115 1.82 -4.26 10.14
C ALA A 115 2.63 -5.52 10.36
N TYR A 116 3.58 -5.76 9.47
CA TYR A 116 4.51 -6.88 9.52
C TYR A 116 5.94 -6.36 9.68
N SER A 117 6.55 -6.68 10.82
CA SER A 117 8.00 -6.56 11.04
C SER A 117 8.71 -7.88 10.74
N GLU A 118 8.08 -9.01 11.04
CA GLU A 118 8.67 -10.34 11.08
C GLU A 118 7.73 -11.39 10.48
N PHE A 119 8.33 -12.53 10.10
CA PHE A 119 7.68 -13.60 9.34
C PHE A 119 8.17 -14.96 9.87
N TYR A 120 7.40 -16.01 9.58
CA TYR A 120 7.75 -17.40 9.87
C TYR A 120 8.96 -17.85 9.05
N SER A 121 9.60 -18.95 9.46
CA SER A 121 10.80 -19.49 8.79
C SER A 121 10.50 -19.84 7.32
N GLY A 122 11.33 -19.35 6.40
CA GLY A 122 11.10 -19.43 4.94
C GLY A 122 10.31 -18.25 4.36
N GLY A 123 9.80 -17.34 5.21
CA GLY A 123 9.24 -16.06 4.79
C GLY A 123 10.32 -15.00 4.46
N PRO A 124 9.90 -13.80 4.03
CA PRO A 124 10.80 -12.71 3.61
C PRO A 124 11.52 -12.03 4.80
N GLY A 125 12.64 -11.36 4.51
CA GLY A 125 13.49 -10.71 5.52
C GLY A 125 12.83 -9.61 6.35
N ARG A 126 13.38 -9.32 7.52
CA ARG A 126 12.78 -8.41 8.54
C ARG A 126 12.55 -6.98 8.02
N ARG A 127 11.46 -6.35 8.47
CA ARG A 127 11.09 -4.95 8.18
C ARG A 127 11.31 -4.06 9.40
N ASP A 128 12.57 -3.79 9.77
CA ASP A 128 12.94 -2.95 10.93
C ASP A 128 12.40 -1.52 10.90
N CYS A 129 11.92 -1.03 9.75
CA CYS A 129 11.25 0.27 9.64
C CYS A 129 9.80 0.27 10.14
N ALA A 130 9.15 -0.89 10.22
CA ALA A 130 7.72 -0.99 10.50
C ALA A 130 7.29 -0.26 11.80
N PRO A 131 8.03 -0.31 12.93
CA PRO A 131 7.66 0.43 14.14
C PRO A 131 7.63 1.95 13.94
N HIS A 132 8.48 2.51 13.07
CA HIS A 132 8.43 3.93 12.74
C HIS A 132 7.29 4.23 11.76
N ASP A 133 7.13 3.40 10.73
CA ASP A 133 6.07 3.53 9.72
C ASP A 133 4.67 3.52 10.39
N VAL A 134 4.43 2.58 11.32
CA VAL A 134 3.19 2.49 12.10
C VAL A 134 2.99 3.74 12.97
N LYS A 135 4.04 4.21 13.65
CA LYS A 135 3.94 5.42 14.48
C LYS A 135 3.51 6.64 13.66
N ILE A 136 4.12 6.90 12.51
CA ILE A 136 3.79 8.10 11.72
C ILE A 136 2.38 8.02 11.11
N CYS A 137 1.95 6.84 10.67
CA CYS A 137 0.59 6.63 10.19
C CYS A 137 -0.44 6.77 11.32
N LYS A 138 -0.16 6.24 12.52
CA LYS A 138 -1.00 6.43 13.70
C LYS A 138 -1.11 7.89 14.11
N ASP A 139 0.01 8.62 14.17
CA ASP A 139 0.02 10.06 14.44
C ASP A 139 -0.85 10.84 13.43
N ALA A 140 -0.80 10.46 12.14
CA ALA A 140 -1.58 11.10 11.07
C ALA A 140 -3.08 10.76 11.13
N PHE A 141 -3.47 9.49 11.23
CA PHE A 141 -4.89 9.13 11.29
C PHE A 141 -5.56 9.51 12.61
N THR A 142 -4.82 9.57 13.73
CA THR A 142 -5.32 10.15 14.99
C THR A 142 -5.59 11.65 14.84
N TYR A 143 -4.72 12.39 14.13
CA TYR A 143 -4.94 13.81 13.82
C TYR A 143 -6.20 14.06 12.97
N LEU A 144 -6.60 13.10 12.14
CA LEU A 144 -7.85 13.11 11.35
C LEU A 144 -9.10 12.60 12.12
N ASN A 145 -8.98 12.44 13.45
CA ASN A 145 -10.00 11.94 14.38
C ASN A 145 -10.41 10.45 14.21
N TYR A 146 -9.61 9.60 13.54
CA TYR A 146 -9.91 8.16 13.49
C TYR A 146 -9.60 7.45 14.81
N ASN A 147 -10.39 6.42 15.13
CA ASN A 147 -10.05 5.46 16.17
C ASN A 147 -9.01 4.47 15.61
N VAL A 148 -7.72 4.73 15.88
CA VAL A 148 -6.63 3.91 15.37
C VAL A 148 -6.48 2.61 16.18
N ARG A 149 -6.27 1.50 15.48
CA ARG A 149 -5.99 0.17 16.03
C ARG A 149 -4.83 -0.46 15.26
N GLU A 150 -3.90 -1.05 15.99
CA GLU A 150 -2.68 -1.67 15.43
C GLU A 150 -2.75 -3.18 15.59
N PHE A 151 -2.34 -3.91 14.55
CA PHE A 151 -2.24 -5.35 14.55
C PHE A 151 -0.90 -5.76 13.96
N TRP A 152 -0.14 -6.57 14.70
CA TRP A 152 1.24 -6.91 14.39
C TRP A 152 1.39 -8.40 14.05
N ASN A 153 2.13 -8.69 12.98
CA ASN A 153 2.59 -10.04 12.61
C ASN A 153 1.48 -11.12 12.66
N LEU A 154 0.30 -10.83 12.11
CA LEU A 154 -0.82 -11.78 12.12
C LEU A 154 -0.54 -13.00 11.25
N ASN A 155 -0.82 -14.20 11.75
CA ASN A 155 -0.96 -15.38 10.91
C ASN A 155 -2.22 -15.27 10.03
N VAL A 156 -2.28 -16.09 8.97
CA VAL A 156 -3.37 -16.08 7.98
C VAL A 156 -4.76 -16.23 8.59
N ALA A 157 -4.91 -17.06 9.63
CA ALA A 157 -6.17 -17.23 10.34
C ALA A 157 -6.58 -15.95 11.09
N ASN A 158 -5.65 -15.32 11.82
CA ASN A 158 -5.89 -14.07 12.54
C ASN A 158 -6.08 -12.87 11.59
N PHE A 159 -5.48 -12.89 10.39
CA PHE A 159 -5.71 -11.89 9.35
C PHE A 159 -7.16 -11.92 8.83
N TYR A 160 -7.67 -13.07 8.39
CA TYR A 160 -9.07 -13.16 7.96
C TYR A 160 -10.04 -12.91 9.13
N LYS A 161 -9.75 -13.42 10.33
CA LYS A 161 -10.49 -13.14 11.57
C LYS A 161 -10.58 -11.63 11.87
N LEU A 162 -9.52 -10.86 11.64
CA LEU A 162 -9.55 -9.40 11.76
C LEU A 162 -10.51 -8.77 10.74
N LEU A 163 -10.42 -9.16 9.47
CA LEU A 163 -11.28 -8.61 8.42
C LEU A 163 -12.76 -8.90 8.66
N ASP A 164 -13.11 -10.12 9.09
CA ASP A 164 -14.48 -10.46 9.50
C ASP A 164 -14.92 -9.68 10.74
N ASN A 165 -14.09 -9.56 11.77
CA ASN A 165 -14.41 -8.78 12.97
C ASN A 165 -14.67 -7.29 12.66
N VAL A 166 -13.99 -6.72 11.65
CA VAL A 166 -14.22 -5.34 11.18
C VAL A 166 -15.45 -5.24 10.26
N ARG A 167 -15.78 -6.31 9.52
CA ARG A 167 -16.96 -6.41 8.64
C ARG A 167 -18.27 -6.57 9.43
N GLU A 168 -18.27 -7.39 10.48
CA GLU A 168 -19.43 -7.65 11.36
C GLU A 168 -19.79 -6.47 12.29
N ALA A 169 -19.04 -5.37 12.22
CA ALA A 169 -19.19 -4.21 13.08
C ALA A 169 -20.30 -3.25 12.65
N ASP A 170 -20.84 -2.50 13.62
CA ASP A 170 -21.73 -1.39 13.31
C ASP A 170 -20.95 -0.12 12.96
N HIS A 171 -20.86 0.18 11.66
CA HIS A 171 -20.30 1.43 11.13
C HIS A 171 -21.36 2.51 10.89
N SER A 172 -22.62 2.32 11.32
CA SER A 172 -23.72 3.27 11.02
C SER A 172 -23.42 4.69 11.52
N HIS A 173 -22.76 4.81 12.68
CA HIS A 173 -22.35 6.08 13.28
C HIS A 173 -20.91 6.53 12.93
N CYS A 174 -20.26 5.88 11.96
CA CYS A 174 -18.94 6.24 11.44
C CYS A 174 -19.05 6.92 10.07
N ASP A 175 -18.13 7.82 9.71
CA ASP A 175 -18.08 8.41 8.36
C ASP A 175 -17.50 7.44 7.32
N SER A 176 -16.42 6.73 7.70
CA SER A 176 -15.55 6.01 6.77
C SER A 176 -14.76 4.88 7.45
N LEU A 177 -14.19 3.99 6.65
CA LEU A 177 -13.21 2.98 7.08
C LEU A 177 -11.85 3.27 6.45
N VAL A 178 -10.77 3.17 7.22
CA VAL A 178 -9.38 3.15 6.73
C VAL A 178 -8.73 1.82 7.10
N ILE A 179 -8.03 1.21 6.13
CA ILE A 179 -7.07 0.13 6.38
C ILE A 179 -5.70 0.54 5.82
N VAL A 180 -4.67 0.45 6.66
CA VAL A 180 -3.26 0.65 6.27
C VAL A 180 -2.56 -0.70 6.38
N PHE A 181 -2.10 -1.25 5.26
CA PHE A 181 -1.42 -2.54 5.22
C PHE A 181 0.06 -2.36 4.91
N MET A 182 0.95 -2.99 5.70
CA MET A 182 2.38 -2.69 5.71
C MET A 182 3.20 -3.98 5.79
N SER A 183 3.64 -4.51 4.66
CA SER A 183 4.36 -5.80 4.59
C SER A 183 5.34 -5.84 3.42
N HIS A 184 5.78 -7.05 3.07
CA HIS A 184 6.22 -7.40 1.73
C HIS A 184 5.04 -7.88 0.89
N GLY A 185 5.25 -7.94 -0.42
CA GLY A 185 4.29 -8.43 -1.40
C GLY A 185 4.95 -8.53 -2.76
N GLY A 186 4.19 -8.96 -3.75
CA GLY A 186 4.68 -9.12 -5.11
C GLY A 186 3.57 -9.52 -6.08
N VAL A 187 3.95 -10.07 -7.22
CA VAL A 187 3.04 -10.54 -8.27
C VAL A 187 3.36 -12.00 -8.59
N LEU A 188 2.34 -12.85 -8.61
CA LEU A 188 2.43 -14.24 -9.03
C LEU A 188 2.53 -14.34 -10.57
N LYS A 189 3.00 -15.49 -11.09
CA LYS A 189 3.18 -15.74 -12.53
C LYS A 189 1.91 -15.61 -13.39
N ASN A 190 0.73 -15.49 -12.77
CA ASN A 190 -0.57 -15.24 -13.42
C ASN A 190 -1.07 -13.79 -13.25
N ASN A 191 -0.17 -12.85 -12.93
CA ASN A 191 -0.43 -11.42 -12.68
C ASN A 191 -1.34 -11.11 -11.47
N LEU A 192 -1.61 -12.07 -10.58
CA LEU A 192 -2.29 -11.80 -9.31
C LEU A 192 -1.32 -11.20 -8.29
N GLU A 193 -1.73 -10.11 -7.65
CA GLU A 193 -0.97 -9.50 -6.57
C GLU A 193 -1.15 -10.27 -5.25
N PHE A 194 -0.07 -10.43 -4.51
CA PHE A 194 -0.08 -11.07 -3.20
C PHE A 194 0.63 -10.21 -2.14
N LEU A 195 0.24 -10.43 -0.90
CA LEU A 195 0.78 -9.81 0.30
C LEU A 195 1.29 -10.90 1.24
N TRP A 196 2.44 -10.71 1.86
CA TRP A 196 2.89 -11.60 2.93
C TRP A 196 2.15 -11.28 4.23
N VAL A 197 1.52 -12.31 4.81
CA VAL A 197 1.17 -12.36 6.25
C VAL A 197 2.26 -13.16 6.98
N TYR A 198 2.14 -13.38 8.29
CA TYR A 198 3.24 -13.94 9.08
C TYR A 198 3.70 -15.33 8.59
N ASP A 199 2.76 -16.21 8.25
CA ASP A 199 2.98 -17.63 7.93
C ASP A 199 2.60 -18.02 6.48
N ALA A 200 2.07 -17.08 5.68
CA ALA A 200 1.54 -17.36 4.36
C ALA A 200 1.55 -16.13 3.43
N GLN A 201 1.10 -16.35 2.19
CA GLN A 201 0.71 -15.29 1.26
C GLN A 201 -0.83 -15.23 1.18
N VAL A 202 -1.39 -14.02 1.09
CA VAL A 202 -2.81 -13.75 0.83
C VAL A 202 -2.95 -12.89 -0.42
N TYR A 203 -4.10 -12.92 -1.09
CA TYR A 203 -4.31 -12.05 -2.25
C TYR A 203 -4.58 -10.60 -1.82
N THR A 204 -4.05 -9.63 -2.56
CA THR A 204 -4.18 -8.21 -2.22
C THR A 204 -5.64 -7.76 -2.13
N ASN A 205 -6.55 -8.35 -2.92
CA ASN A 205 -7.97 -8.01 -2.94
C ASN A 205 -8.76 -8.49 -1.72
N ASP A 206 -8.25 -9.46 -0.96
CA ASP A 206 -8.91 -9.92 0.27
C ASP A 206 -9.07 -8.80 1.30
N LEU A 207 -8.18 -7.78 1.26
CA LEU A 207 -8.29 -6.57 2.07
C LEU A 207 -9.61 -5.80 1.88
N TRP A 208 -10.24 -5.84 0.70
CA TRP A 208 -11.43 -5.04 0.39
C TRP A 208 -12.68 -5.85 0.02
N ASN A 209 -12.53 -7.13 -0.36
CA ASN A 209 -13.66 -8.01 -0.69
C ASN A 209 -14.73 -8.05 0.43
N SER A 210 -14.31 -8.05 1.69
CA SER A 210 -15.18 -8.06 2.89
C SER A 210 -15.95 -6.75 3.13
N PHE A 211 -15.67 -5.67 2.40
CA PHE A 211 -16.25 -4.33 2.62
C PHE A 211 -17.07 -3.81 1.44
N THR A 212 -17.53 -4.68 0.54
CA THR A 212 -18.55 -4.33 -0.45
C THR A 212 -19.88 -3.98 0.25
N PRO A 213 -20.79 -3.18 -0.35
CA PRO A 213 -22.09 -2.84 0.25
C PRO A 213 -22.95 -4.07 0.59
N LYS A 214 -22.72 -5.21 -0.09
CA LYS A 214 -23.35 -6.50 0.19
C LYS A 214 -22.82 -7.15 1.46
N GLU A 215 -21.51 -7.12 1.66
CA GLU A 215 -20.84 -7.83 2.76
C GLU A 215 -20.70 -6.99 4.04
N CYS A 216 -20.75 -5.66 3.94
CA CYS A 216 -20.80 -4.72 5.07
C CYS A 216 -21.77 -3.55 4.79
N PRO A 217 -23.10 -3.74 4.94
CA PRO A 217 -24.11 -2.73 4.60
C PRO A 217 -23.98 -1.39 5.35
N SER A 218 -23.44 -1.41 6.58
CA SER A 218 -23.21 -0.19 7.39
C SER A 218 -22.11 0.73 6.83
N LEU A 219 -21.38 0.29 5.80
CA LEU A 219 -20.40 1.05 5.00
C LEU A 219 -20.86 1.32 3.55
N ALA A 220 -22.14 1.08 3.20
CA ALA A 220 -22.69 1.48 1.91
C ALA A 220 -22.77 3.02 1.81
N GLY A 221 -22.40 3.61 0.66
CA GLY A 221 -22.39 5.06 0.46
C GLY A 221 -21.31 5.81 1.26
N LYS A 222 -20.38 5.10 1.91
CA LYS A 222 -19.34 5.64 2.80
C LYS A 222 -17.92 5.32 2.30
N PRO A 223 -16.93 6.22 2.43
CA PRO A 223 -15.57 5.99 1.95
C PRO A 223 -14.88 4.80 2.63
N LYS A 224 -14.26 3.94 1.82
CA LYS A 224 -13.48 2.77 2.23
C LYS A 224 -12.08 2.91 1.65
N LEU A 225 -11.09 3.25 2.49
CA LEU A 225 -9.79 3.76 2.08
C LEU A 225 -8.68 2.76 2.43
N PHE A 226 -7.94 2.29 1.44
CA PHE A 226 -6.91 1.25 1.57
C PHE A 226 -5.55 1.82 1.16
N PHE A 227 -4.58 1.83 2.08
CA PHE A 227 -3.21 2.32 1.84
C PHE A 227 -2.22 1.16 1.99
N ILE A 228 -1.58 0.75 0.89
CA ILE A 228 -0.87 -0.52 0.77
C ILE A 228 0.62 -0.26 0.57
N GLN A 229 1.41 -0.46 1.62
CA GLN A 229 2.87 -0.49 1.57
C GLN A 229 3.34 -1.94 1.43
N ALA A 230 3.53 -2.35 0.18
CA ALA A 230 4.18 -3.60 -0.24
C ALA A 230 4.82 -3.37 -1.62
N CYS A 231 5.80 -4.19 -2.00
CA CYS A 231 6.29 -4.26 -3.38
C CYS A 231 5.25 -4.95 -4.28
N ARG A 232 5.33 -4.74 -5.60
CA ARG A 232 4.40 -5.30 -6.60
C ARG A 232 5.14 -6.01 -7.73
N GLY A 233 6.30 -6.57 -7.39
CA GLY A 233 7.32 -7.02 -8.31
C GLY A 233 8.67 -6.38 -7.99
N ASP A 234 9.70 -6.78 -8.73
CA ASP A 234 11.10 -6.46 -8.47
C ASP A 234 11.69 -5.43 -9.46
N ASP A 235 10.87 -4.90 -10.38
CA ASP A 235 11.30 -3.93 -11.39
C ASP A 235 11.65 -2.56 -10.77
N ILE A 236 12.60 -1.86 -11.40
CA ILE A 236 13.22 -0.64 -10.89
C ILE A 236 13.14 0.51 -11.91
N ASP A 237 12.60 1.65 -11.47
CA ASP A 237 12.48 2.85 -12.32
C ASP A 237 13.75 3.73 -12.22
N LYS A 238 14.60 3.75 -13.26
CA LYS A 238 15.74 4.68 -13.33
C LYS A 238 15.34 6.15 -13.58
N GLY A 239 14.06 6.40 -13.85
CA GLY A 239 13.51 7.71 -14.14
C GLY A 239 13.89 8.26 -15.52
N VAL A 240 13.11 9.23 -16.00
CA VAL A 240 13.39 9.96 -17.24
C VAL A 240 13.70 11.42 -16.94
N ARG A 241 14.81 11.93 -17.46
CA ARG A 241 15.22 13.33 -17.31
C ARG A 241 14.34 14.27 -18.14
N LEU A 242 13.26 14.74 -17.54
CA LEU A 242 12.40 15.78 -18.12
C LEU A 242 13.20 17.05 -18.42
N ARG A 243 13.00 17.62 -19.61
CA ARG A 243 13.50 18.95 -20.00
C ARG A 243 12.30 19.87 -20.23
N ASN A 244 12.35 21.08 -19.69
CA ASN A 244 11.26 22.05 -19.83
C ASN A 244 11.09 22.49 -21.29
N LEU A 245 10.08 21.97 -21.98
CA LEU A 245 9.52 22.60 -23.18
C LEU A 245 8.56 23.72 -22.75
N ARG A 246 8.72 24.91 -23.36
CA ARG A 246 7.92 26.09 -22.98
C ARG A 246 6.53 26.04 -23.62
N GLY A 247 5.51 25.88 -22.76
CA GLY A 247 4.20 26.53 -22.92
C GLY A 247 3.33 26.09 -24.10
N LEU A 248 2.33 25.26 -23.79
CA LEU A 248 1.03 25.29 -24.47
C LEU A 248 -0.05 25.48 -23.41
N SER A 249 -0.78 26.59 -23.49
CA SER A 249 -1.93 26.90 -22.64
C SER A 249 -3.20 26.34 -23.28
N VAL A 250 -4.02 25.65 -22.48
CA VAL A 250 -5.39 25.26 -22.87
C VAL A 250 -6.38 25.99 -21.95
N GLN A 251 -7.38 26.64 -22.55
CA GLN A 251 -8.53 27.20 -21.85
C GLN A 251 -9.74 26.27 -22.08
N THR A 252 -10.65 26.22 -21.12
CA THR A 252 -11.96 25.55 -21.25
C THR A 252 -12.99 26.30 -20.42
N ASP A 253 -14.02 26.82 -21.08
CA ASP A 253 -15.27 27.27 -20.45
C ASP A 253 -16.28 26.12 -20.42
N SER A 254 -17.18 26.11 -19.43
CA SER A 254 -18.57 25.65 -19.56
C SER A 254 -19.42 26.07 -18.35
N THR A 255 -20.74 26.14 -18.55
CA THR A 255 -21.70 26.82 -17.69
C THR A 255 -22.46 25.91 -16.72
N SER A 256 -23.17 26.51 -15.76
CA SER A 256 -23.96 25.86 -14.71
C SER A 256 -25.31 25.31 -15.18
N CYS A 257 -25.82 24.31 -14.43
CA CYS A 257 -27.20 23.83 -14.46
C CYS A 257 -27.69 23.58 -13.01
N GLU A 258 -28.99 23.76 -12.77
CA GLU A 258 -29.69 23.60 -11.47
C GLU A 258 -30.31 22.19 -11.32
N PRO A 259 -30.76 21.76 -10.12
CA PRO A 259 -30.80 20.34 -9.73
C PRO A 259 -32.01 19.53 -10.21
N ALA A 260 -31.90 18.20 -10.08
CA ALA A 260 -32.91 17.23 -10.46
C ALA A 260 -33.35 16.33 -9.28
N ILE A 261 -34.66 16.32 -9.05
CA ILE A 261 -35.52 15.34 -8.34
C ILE A 261 -34.80 14.17 -7.64
N GLU A 262 -34.96 14.06 -6.32
CA GLU A 262 -34.53 12.90 -5.53
C GLU A 262 -35.21 11.60 -6.00
N ALA A 263 -34.40 10.57 -6.22
CA ALA A 263 -34.82 9.19 -6.46
C ALA A 263 -33.76 8.23 -5.91
N ASP A 264 -34.20 7.10 -5.35
CA ASP A 264 -33.31 6.05 -4.87
C ASP A 264 -32.47 5.48 -6.01
N TYR A 265 -31.16 5.40 -5.82
CA TYR A 265 -30.21 5.01 -6.88
C TYR A 265 -29.34 3.83 -6.44
N SER A 266 -29.16 2.85 -7.33
CA SER A 266 -28.36 1.66 -7.06
C SER A 266 -26.86 1.95 -7.19
N ILE A 267 -26.06 1.43 -6.26
CA ILE A 267 -24.61 1.64 -6.18
C ILE A 267 -23.86 0.35 -6.60
N PRO A 268 -22.79 0.41 -7.43
CA PRO A 268 -21.99 -0.76 -7.80
C PRO A 268 -21.32 -1.49 -6.62
N LEU A 269 -21.11 -2.80 -6.75
CA LEU A 269 -20.57 -3.67 -5.69
C LEU A 269 -19.21 -3.20 -5.11
N TYR A 270 -18.38 -2.53 -5.91
CA TYR A 270 -17.06 -2.03 -5.51
C TYR A 270 -16.99 -0.50 -5.42
N ALA A 271 -18.11 0.19 -5.18
CA ALA A 271 -18.16 1.64 -5.07
C ALA A 271 -17.70 2.20 -3.71
N ASP A 272 -17.45 3.50 -3.69
CA ASP A 272 -16.92 4.26 -2.55
C ASP A 272 -15.60 3.70 -1.99
N MET A 273 -14.83 2.98 -2.81
CA MET A 273 -13.52 2.44 -2.46
C MET A 273 -12.40 3.30 -3.05
N LEU A 274 -11.27 3.39 -2.33
CA LEU A 274 -10.03 3.99 -2.82
C LEU A 274 -8.87 3.12 -2.36
N MET A 275 -8.00 2.74 -3.29
CA MET A 275 -6.80 1.96 -3.03
C MET A 275 -5.58 2.73 -3.51
N MET A 276 -4.59 2.92 -2.66
CA MET A 276 -3.32 3.55 -3.02
C MET A 276 -2.14 2.67 -2.61
N TRP A 277 -1.39 2.20 -3.59
CA TRP A 277 -0.21 1.38 -3.40
C TRP A 277 1.05 2.25 -3.39
N ALA A 278 2.05 1.84 -2.60
CA ALA A 278 3.34 2.51 -2.51
C ALA A 278 4.11 2.59 -3.84
N SER A 279 3.89 1.63 -4.74
CA SER A 279 4.51 1.56 -6.06
C SER A 279 3.49 1.26 -7.16
N PHE A 280 3.88 1.52 -8.40
CA PHE A 280 3.20 1.04 -9.61
C PHE A 280 3.34 -0.49 -9.75
N GLN A 281 2.46 -1.13 -10.50
CA GLN A 281 2.48 -2.58 -10.71
C GLN A 281 3.79 -3.01 -11.41
N GLY A 282 4.38 -4.13 -10.99
CA GLY A 282 5.73 -4.56 -11.37
C GLY A 282 6.84 -3.94 -10.49
N MET A 283 6.63 -2.75 -9.94
CA MET A 283 7.72 -1.93 -9.40
C MET A 283 7.96 -2.12 -7.90
N PHE A 284 9.23 -1.99 -7.51
CA PHE A 284 9.69 -2.02 -6.12
C PHE A 284 9.17 -0.82 -5.29
N ALA A 285 8.95 -1.02 -4.00
CA ALA A 285 8.52 0.02 -3.05
C ALA A 285 9.59 0.28 -1.98
N PHE A 286 10.23 1.46 -2.02
CA PHE A 286 11.46 1.70 -1.28
C PHE A 286 11.27 2.11 0.19
N LYS A 287 12.30 1.80 0.98
CA LYS A 287 12.56 2.31 2.34
C LYS A 287 13.84 3.15 2.34
N SER A 288 13.93 4.16 3.21
CA SER A 288 15.06 5.09 3.30
C SER A 288 15.47 5.37 4.74
N LYS A 289 16.74 5.76 4.94
CA LYS A 289 17.23 6.49 6.12
C LYS A 289 17.91 7.82 5.74
N ASN A 290 17.76 8.23 4.47
CA ASN A 290 18.38 9.38 3.85
C ASN A 290 17.33 10.46 3.53
N TYR A 291 17.79 11.70 3.32
CA TYR A 291 16.96 12.85 2.93
C TYR A 291 15.84 13.22 3.93
N GLY A 292 16.05 12.94 5.22
CA GLY A 292 15.04 13.16 6.27
C GLY A 292 13.93 12.10 6.34
N ILE A 293 13.89 11.17 5.39
CA ILE A 293 12.99 10.02 5.40
C ILE A 293 13.60 8.94 6.30
N ASN A 294 12.79 8.42 7.22
CA ASN A 294 13.09 7.22 7.99
C ASN A 294 11.96 6.20 7.72
N GLY A 295 12.32 5.02 7.23
CA GLY A 295 11.37 3.98 6.87
C GLY A 295 10.77 4.12 5.47
N SER A 296 9.52 3.70 5.31
CA SER A 296 8.84 3.54 4.01
C SER A 296 8.54 4.89 3.36
N VAL A 297 9.05 5.11 2.13
CA VAL A 297 9.00 6.41 1.43
C VAL A 297 7.57 6.90 1.22
N PHE A 298 6.70 6.03 0.71
CA PHE A 298 5.29 6.35 0.49
C PHE A 298 4.58 6.75 1.79
N LEU A 299 4.75 5.97 2.86
CA LEU A 299 4.10 6.21 4.14
C LEU A 299 4.61 7.46 4.85
N HIS A 300 5.88 7.82 4.66
CA HIS A 300 6.44 9.09 5.11
C HIS A 300 5.70 10.28 4.48
N PHE A 301 5.62 10.34 3.15
CA PHE A 301 4.96 11.43 2.45
C PHE A 301 3.43 11.42 2.62
N LEU A 302 2.79 10.25 2.71
CA LEU A 302 1.37 10.11 3.08
C LEU A 302 1.10 10.71 4.47
N SER A 303 1.88 10.31 5.47
CA SER A 303 1.69 10.78 6.86
C SER A 303 2.03 12.26 7.04
N LYS A 304 2.93 12.81 6.21
CA LYS A 304 3.22 14.25 6.10
C LYS A 304 2.00 15.00 5.55
N VAL A 305 1.59 14.70 4.32
CA VAL A 305 0.52 15.42 3.60
C VAL A 305 -0.81 15.35 4.33
N LEU A 306 -1.18 14.19 4.91
CA LEU A 306 -2.40 14.04 5.71
C LEU A 306 -2.42 14.90 6.99
N LYS A 307 -1.29 15.44 7.44
CA LYS A 307 -1.20 16.35 8.59
C LYS A 307 -1.09 17.83 8.19
N GLU A 308 -0.50 18.10 7.02
CA GLU A 308 -0.28 19.45 6.49
C GLU A 308 -1.51 19.96 5.71
N ASP A 309 -2.05 19.18 4.76
CA ASP A 309 -3.00 19.66 3.74
C ASP A 309 -4.48 19.36 4.08
N ALA A 310 -4.75 18.38 4.96
CA ALA A 310 -6.09 17.78 5.16
C ALA A 310 -7.19 18.71 5.71
N ARG A 311 -6.85 19.93 6.12
CA ARG A 311 -7.81 20.97 6.53
C ARG A 311 -8.29 21.84 5.36
N ASN A 312 -7.54 21.86 4.27
CA ASN A 312 -7.77 22.74 3.12
C ASN A 312 -8.30 21.94 1.91
N ASP A 313 -7.68 20.78 1.66
CA ASP A 313 -7.88 20.02 0.44
C ASP A 313 -8.92 18.89 0.56
N ASP A 314 -9.31 18.32 -0.59
CA ASP A 314 -9.98 17.03 -0.65
C ASP A 314 -8.95 15.88 -0.74
N LEU A 315 -9.40 14.65 -0.41
CA LEU A 315 -8.51 13.47 -0.40
C LEU A 315 -7.81 13.22 -1.75
N MET A 316 -8.46 13.41 -2.90
CA MET A 316 -7.83 13.17 -4.21
C MET A 316 -6.74 14.20 -4.48
N SER A 317 -6.98 15.46 -4.10
CA SER A 317 -5.99 16.54 -4.17
C SER A 317 -4.77 16.23 -3.27
N MET A 318 -5.01 15.79 -2.03
CA MET A 318 -3.93 15.35 -1.13
C MET A 318 -3.13 14.16 -1.67
N LEU A 319 -3.78 13.11 -2.17
CA LEU A 319 -3.06 11.95 -2.71
C LEU A 319 -2.31 12.28 -4.01
N THR A 320 -2.73 13.32 -4.72
CA THR A 320 -1.93 13.92 -5.81
C THR A 320 -0.69 14.64 -5.26
N SER A 321 -0.80 15.39 -4.16
CA SER A 321 0.38 15.91 -3.43
C SER A 321 1.30 14.77 -2.97
N VAL A 322 0.81 13.70 -2.34
CA VAL A 322 1.65 12.53 -1.94
C VAL A 322 2.41 11.95 -3.14
N THR A 323 1.71 11.77 -4.27
CA THR A 323 2.29 11.26 -5.51
C THR A 323 3.40 12.19 -6.03
N ARG A 324 3.18 13.51 -6.02
CA ARG A 324 4.17 14.53 -6.37
C ARG A 324 5.39 14.49 -5.45
N GLU A 325 5.17 14.46 -4.13
CA GLU A 325 6.25 14.50 -3.14
C GLU A 325 7.18 13.28 -3.28
N VAL A 326 6.62 12.07 -3.41
CA VAL A 326 7.39 10.84 -3.65
C VAL A 326 8.15 10.93 -4.98
N ALA A 327 7.47 11.29 -6.08
CA ALA A 327 8.07 11.30 -7.41
C ALA A 327 9.18 12.36 -7.57
N ILE A 328 9.04 13.53 -6.95
CA ILE A 328 10.03 14.60 -7.04
C ILE A 328 11.16 14.39 -6.02
N TYR A 329 10.84 14.27 -4.73
CA TYR A 329 11.84 14.39 -3.66
C TYR A 329 12.52 13.07 -3.26
N TYR A 330 12.01 11.90 -3.67
CA TYR A 330 12.72 10.64 -3.44
C TYR A 330 13.58 10.20 -4.62
N GLU A 331 14.83 9.82 -4.33
CA GLU A 331 15.73 9.06 -5.22
C GLU A 331 16.49 8.04 -4.35
N SER A 332 16.64 6.80 -4.82
CA SER A 332 17.23 5.73 -4.00
C SER A 332 18.76 5.86 -3.88
N TYR A 333 19.25 5.94 -2.64
CA TYR A 333 20.68 6.10 -2.37
C TYR A 333 21.31 4.79 -1.86
N VAL A 334 21.63 3.89 -2.79
CA VAL A 334 22.34 2.61 -2.53
C VAL A 334 23.65 2.55 -3.34
N PRO A 335 24.66 3.39 -3.07
CA PRO A 335 25.83 3.56 -3.95
C PRO A 335 26.74 2.33 -4.12
N GLY A 336 26.52 1.25 -3.37
CA GLY A 336 27.21 -0.04 -3.54
C GLY A 336 26.50 -1.02 -4.48
N ASP A 337 25.34 -0.64 -5.05
CA ASP A 337 24.52 -1.47 -5.94
C ASP A 337 24.00 -0.60 -7.10
N GLU A 338 24.55 -0.75 -8.30
CA GLU A 338 24.14 0.06 -9.46
C GLU A 338 22.69 -0.19 -9.90
N ASN A 339 22.12 -1.36 -9.60
CA ASN A 339 20.70 -1.64 -9.86
C ASN A 339 19.82 -0.89 -8.87
N LEU A 340 20.13 -0.93 -7.57
CA LEU A 340 19.33 -0.25 -6.54
C LEU A 340 19.67 1.25 -6.33
N HIS A 341 20.72 1.77 -6.95
CA HIS A 341 21.09 3.20 -6.91
C HIS A 341 20.35 4.06 -7.95
N LYS A 342 19.97 5.28 -7.55
CA LYS A 342 19.32 6.32 -8.38
C LYS A 342 18.04 5.88 -9.08
N ASN A 343 17.23 5.09 -8.40
CA ASN A 343 15.87 4.79 -8.83
C ASN A 343 14.87 5.80 -8.25
N LYS A 344 13.74 5.94 -8.93
CA LYS A 344 12.57 6.71 -8.55
C LYS A 344 11.51 5.76 -7.96
N GLN A 345 10.50 6.36 -7.35
CA GLN A 345 9.29 5.66 -6.91
C GLN A 345 8.08 6.50 -7.33
N ILE A 346 6.99 5.83 -7.72
CA ILE A 346 5.72 6.46 -8.06
C ILE A 346 4.58 5.62 -7.44
N PRO A 347 3.80 6.18 -6.50
CA PRO A 347 2.60 5.51 -5.99
C PRO A 347 1.55 5.34 -7.10
N GLN A 348 0.73 4.29 -7.01
CA GLN A 348 -0.44 4.14 -7.89
C GLN A 348 -1.73 4.33 -7.08
N LEU A 349 -2.69 5.05 -7.66
CA LEU A 349 -4.01 5.32 -7.10
C LEU A 349 -5.10 4.71 -7.98
N MET A 350 -6.02 3.95 -7.37
CA MET A 350 -7.28 3.49 -7.95
C MET A 350 -8.43 3.99 -7.09
N SER A 351 -9.48 4.52 -7.71
CA SER A 351 -10.62 5.10 -6.98
C SER A 351 -11.94 4.80 -7.68
N THR A 352 -12.92 4.37 -6.88
CA THR A 352 -14.35 4.28 -7.22
C THR A 352 -15.17 5.22 -6.32
N LEU A 353 -14.52 6.22 -5.70
CA LEU A 353 -15.20 7.24 -4.92
C LEU A 353 -16.13 8.06 -5.83
N MET A 354 -17.41 8.10 -5.49
CA MET A 354 -18.42 8.86 -6.25
C MET A 354 -18.48 10.35 -5.85
N ARG A 355 -17.83 10.74 -4.74
CA ARG A 355 -17.93 12.07 -4.12
C ARG A 355 -16.59 12.54 -3.52
N LYS A 356 -16.46 13.82 -3.22
CA LYS A 356 -15.28 14.36 -2.52
C LYS A 356 -15.28 13.99 -1.04
N VAL A 357 -14.10 13.60 -0.52
CA VAL A 357 -13.84 13.35 0.91
C VAL A 357 -13.04 14.54 1.46
N HIS A 358 -13.50 15.12 2.58
CA HIS A 358 -12.81 16.18 3.32
C HIS A 358 -12.82 15.84 4.82
N PHE A 359 -11.74 16.13 5.54
CA PHE A 359 -11.59 15.79 6.96
C PHE A 359 -11.80 17.01 7.86
N PHE A 360 -13.03 17.51 7.91
CA PHE A 360 -13.43 18.57 8.83
C PHE A 360 -13.18 18.15 10.29
N ASN A 361 -12.61 19.03 11.12
CA ASN A 361 -12.36 18.75 12.54
C ASN A 361 -13.65 18.22 13.22
N LYS A 362 -13.55 17.12 13.97
CA LYS A 362 -14.61 16.78 14.94
C LYS A 362 -14.33 17.50 16.26
N ASN A 363 -15.37 18.10 16.83
CA ASN A 363 -15.29 18.62 18.21
C ASN A 363 -15.20 17.42 19.17
N PRO A 364 -14.32 17.46 20.19
CA PRO A 364 -14.14 16.39 21.16
C PRO A 364 -15.27 16.34 22.22
#